data_AF-A0A8T4V521-F1
#
_entry.id   AF-A0A8T4V521-F1
#
_cell.length_a   1.000
_cell.length_b   1.000
_cell.length_c   1.000
_cell.angle_alpha   90.00
_cell.angle_beta   90.00
_cell.angle_gamma   90.00
#
_symmetry.space_group_name_H-M   'P 1'
#
loop_
_entity.id
_entity.type
_entity.pdbx_description
1 polymer ?
#
loop_
_entity_poly.entity_id
_entity_poly.type
_entity_poly.pdbx_seq_one_letter_code
_entity_poly.pdbx_strand_id
1 'polypeptide(L)'
;MKIITILGTRPEIIKLSPVIDLLEQDSFFENKIIHTGQHYDYNMDKIFFEELKLPEPYFMLNIGSHPREEQLALVQEKIERLLDQERPDLVIVQGDTNSTLAGARAAKKSKIPLMHIEAGCRSFNREMPEEINRIEVDRLSDYLMVPDVYARDNLENEEKIEGKFSGKMFTCGSTAYDTVQRNSILANKTILQDLNLAENNFVLVTIHRAENTEEPNFTEIMRSLVHISGIEKNLVFPLHPRTKKKLDQTGFTFPQNVKVIEPQSYFNFLALLLSCKFCITDSGGVQEEAVSLNKPCLIPRNETEWMRPVNDRKNILARTTTENINLCYHSFFAGDALLYLRANIHQFYFGASKDIVQKIKELQVHPTAEVSPQAKIGSNVKVWHHSQIRENALIGDNCILGKNVYVDKNVIIGKNCKIQNNSSIYHGVTLEEGVFIGPHCVLTNDKHPRAIGCDGKLKTDSDWTEGKILAKEGASLGARVVVLPDVTIGRFALVGAGSVVTKDVPDFGLVYGNPARKNGYVCYCGKKLEEGKRAGDNCPRCSFSDDTKL
;
A
#
# COMPACT_ATOMS: atom_id res chain seq x y z
N MET A 1 3.05 -5.05 10.63
CA MET A 1 1.67 -4.66 10.29
C MET A 1 1.14 -5.68 9.33
N LYS A 2 0.05 -6.37 9.68
CA LYS A 2 -0.53 -7.42 8.84
C LYS A 2 -1.43 -6.79 7.79
N ILE A 3 -1.16 -7.06 6.52
CA ILE A 3 -1.90 -6.54 5.37
C ILE A 3 -2.47 -7.71 4.60
N ILE A 4 -3.73 -7.59 4.17
CA ILE A 4 -4.31 -8.49 3.18
C ILE A 4 -4.52 -7.74 1.87
N THR A 5 -3.86 -8.20 0.81
CA THR A 5 -3.99 -7.67 -0.55
C THR A 5 -4.90 -8.60 -1.34
N ILE A 6 -6.03 -8.08 -1.83
CA ILE A 6 -7.04 -8.87 -2.55
C ILE A 6 -7.00 -8.49 -4.03
N LEU A 7 -6.91 -9.52 -4.88
CA LEU A 7 -6.88 -9.38 -6.34
C LEU A 7 -7.52 -10.60 -6.99
N GLY A 8 -7.89 -10.51 -8.26
CA GLY A 8 -8.50 -11.64 -8.98
C GLY A 8 -8.25 -11.70 -10.47
N THR A 9 -7.63 -10.67 -11.05
CA THR A 9 -7.43 -10.51 -12.47
C THR A 9 -5.98 -10.20 -12.83
N ARG A 10 -5.60 -10.55 -14.05
CA ARG A 10 -4.27 -10.24 -14.60
C ARG A 10 -3.91 -8.75 -14.48
N PRO A 11 -4.77 -7.78 -14.84
CA PRO A 11 -4.45 -6.36 -14.65
C PRO A 11 -4.16 -5.99 -13.20
N GLU A 12 -4.90 -6.54 -12.23
CA GLU A 12 -4.65 -6.27 -10.80
C GLU A 12 -3.30 -6.83 -10.36
N ILE A 13 -2.95 -8.07 -10.74
CA ILE A 13 -1.65 -8.69 -10.43
C ILE A 13 -0.50 -7.80 -10.95
N ILE A 14 -0.61 -7.37 -12.21
CA ILE A 14 0.40 -6.54 -12.87
C ILE A 14 0.53 -5.21 -12.14
N LYS A 15 -0.57 -4.46 -11.96
CA LYS A 15 -0.56 -3.11 -11.35
C LYS A 15 -0.22 -3.10 -9.87
N LEU A 16 -0.51 -4.16 -9.13
CA LEU A 16 -0.13 -4.30 -7.72
C LEU A 16 1.29 -4.82 -7.52
N SER A 17 1.93 -5.39 -8.56
CA SER A 17 3.26 -5.99 -8.46
C SER A 17 4.35 -5.11 -7.83
N PRO A 18 4.41 -3.78 -8.08
CA PRO A 18 5.43 -2.94 -7.45
C PRO A 18 5.07 -2.60 -5.99
N VAL A 19 3.79 -2.53 -5.64
CA VAL A 19 3.33 -2.33 -4.26
C VAL A 19 3.63 -3.57 -3.44
N ILE A 20 3.24 -4.75 -3.93
CA ILE A 20 3.46 -6.04 -3.26
C ILE A 20 4.95 -6.24 -2.97
N ASP A 21 5.81 -6.04 -3.96
CA ASP A 21 7.27 -6.20 -3.80
C ASP A 21 7.87 -5.26 -2.75
N LEU A 22 7.40 -4.01 -2.68
CA LEU A 22 7.83 -3.08 -1.64
C LEU A 22 7.35 -3.49 -0.24
N LEU A 23 6.15 -4.10 -0.14
CA LEU A 23 5.66 -4.67 1.12
C LEU A 23 6.47 -5.90 1.53
N GLU A 24 6.82 -6.79 0.60
CA GLU A 24 7.61 -8.01 0.88
C GLU A 24 9.07 -7.70 1.27
N GLN A 25 9.66 -6.66 0.69
CA GLN A 25 11.06 -6.28 0.98
C GLN A 25 11.24 -5.63 2.36
N ASP A 26 10.14 -5.26 3.02
CA ASP A 26 10.18 -4.52 4.28
C ASP A 26 9.57 -5.33 5.43
N SER A 27 10.43 -5.76 6.36
CA SER A 27 10.07 -6.52 7.56
C SER A 27 9.04 -5.84 8.48
N PHE A 28 8.73 -4.55 8.25
CA PHE A 28 7.64 -3.86 8.92
C PHE A 28 6.26 -4.48 8.55
N PHE A 29 6.13 -5.07 7.36
CA PHE A 29 4.89 -5.63 6.85
C PHE A 29 4.87 -7.17 6.91
N GLU A 30 3.68 -7.71 7.14
CA GLU A 30 3.34 -9.11 6.85
C GLU A 30 2.19 -9.06 5.84
N ASN A 31 2.50 -9.16 4.56
CA ASN A 31 1.51 -9.10 3.50
C ASN A 31 1.05 -10.52 3.11
N LYS A 32 -0.27 -10.71 3.03
CA LYS A 32 -0.90 -11.96 2.57
C LYS A 32 -1.77 -11.66 1.36
N ILE A 33 -1.51 -12.36 0.27
CA ILE A 33 -2.27 -12.18 -0.98
C ILE A 33 -3.44 -13.17 -1.01
N ILE A 34 -4.67 -12.65 -1.18
CA ILE A 34 -5.84 -13.46 -1.50
C ILE A 34 -6.13 -13.31 -2.99
N HIS A 35 -6.08 -14.42 -3.71
CA HIS A 35 -6.46 -14.47 -5.11
C HIS A 35 -7.87 -15.05 -5.24
N THR A 36 -8.81 -14.29 -5.81
CA THR A 36 -10.23 -14.72 -5.89
C THR A 36 -10.45 -15.80 -6.95
N GLY A 37 -9.60 -15.88 -7.97
CA GLY A 37 -9.70 -16.86 -9.06
C GLY A 37 -10.89 -16.56 -9.99
N GLN A 38 -11.13 -15.27 -10.28
CA GLN A 38 -12.16 -14.85 -11.24
C GLN A 38 -11.81 -15.21 -12.69
N HIS A 39 -10.52 -15.34 -13.03
CA HIS A 39 -10.09 -15.83 -14.34
C HIS A 39 -9.90 -17.34 -14.34
N TYR A 40 -10.25 -17.93 -15.49
CA TYR A 40 -10.63 -19.34 -15.63
C TYR A 40 -9.50 -20.34 -15.65
N ASP A 41 -8.25 -19.92 -15.52
CA ASP A 41 -7.12 -20.81 -15.59
C ASP A 41 -6.00 -20.35 -14.66
N TYR A 42 -5.89 -21.00 -13.50
CA TYR A 42 -4.80 -20.75 -12.56
C TYR A 42 -3.43 -20.93 -13.21
N ASN A 43 -3.28 -21.80 -14.22
CA ASN A 43 -2.01 -21.93 -14.92
C ASN A 43 -1.64 -20.65 -15.68
N MET A 44 -2.63 -19.89 -16.15
CA MET A 44 -2.41 -18.61 -16.81
C MET A 44 -2.06 -17.51 -15.80
N ASP A 45 -2.67 -17.53 -14.60
CA ASP A 45 -2.39 -16.54 -13.56
C ASP A 45 -1.05 -16.79 -12.86
N LYS A 46 -0.69 -18.06 -12.62
CA LYS A 46 0.57 -18.47 -11.96
C LYS A 46 1.80 -17.99 -12.72
N ILE A 47 1.75 -18.00 -14.06
CA ILE A 47 2.83 -17.48 -14.91
C ILE A 47 3.14 -16.02 -14.55
N PHE A 48 2.15 -15.18 -14.22
CA PHE A 48 2.41 -13.79 -13.86
C PHE A 48 3.08 -13.65 -12.50
N PHE A 49 2.74 -14.48 -11.50
CA PHE A 49 3.43 -14.47 -10.22
C PHE A 49 4.91 -14.86 -10.38
N GLU A 50 5.18 -15.89 -11.18
CA GLU A 50 6.55 -16.33 -11.49
C GLU A 50 7.32 -15.26 -12.31
N GLU A 51 6.72 -14.75 -13.39
CA GLU A 51 7.30 -13.75 -14.28
C GLU A 51 7.63 -12.44 -13.54
N LEU A 52 6.71 -11.96 -12.70
CA LEU A 52 6.86 -10.71 -11.94
C LEU A 52 7.66 -10.88 -10.64
N LYS A 53 8.08 -12.11 -10.32
CA LYS A 53 8.77 -12.50 -9.08
C LYS A 53 7.99 -12.11 -7.83
N LEU A 54 6.69 -12.37 -7.85
CA LEU A 54 5.79 -12.13 -6.72
C LEU A 54 5.66 -13.39 -5.86
N PRO A 55 5.39 -13.26 -4.55
CA PRO A 55 5.09 -14.41 -3.71
C PRO A 55 3.80 -15.09 -4.16
N GLU A 56 3.74 -16.41 -4.02
CA GLU A 56 2.52 -17.16 -4.28
C GLU A 56 1.36 -16.67 -3.39
N PRO A 57 0.11 -16.67 -3.90
CA PRO A 57 -1.05 -16.31 -3.10
C PRO A 57 -1.12 -17.12 -1.80
N TYR A 58 -1.32 -16.43 -0.67
CA TYR A 58 -1.56 -17.05 0.63
C TYR A 58 -2.82 -17.93 0.59
N PHE A 59 -3.84 -17.46 -0.12
CA PHE A 59 -5.06 -18.23 -0.33
C PHE A 59 -5.62 -18.00 -1.73
N MET A 60 -6.07 -19.08 -2.36
CA MET A 60 -6.78 -19.03 -3.63
C MET A 60 -8.21 -19.55 -3.47
N LEU A 61 -9.21 -18.71 -3.76
CA LEU A 61 -10.61 -19.04 -3.48
C LEU A 61 -11.20 -20.11 -4.42
N ASN A 62 -10.62 -20.30 -5.62
CA ASN A 62 -11.00 -21.28 -6.63
C ASN A 62 -12.53 -21.31 -6.89
N ILE A 63 -13.13 -20.15 -7.18
CA ILE A 63 -14.60 -20.05 -7.29
C ILE A 63 -15.12 -20.53 -8.65
N GLY A 64 -14.37 -20.38 -9.75
CA GLY A 64 -14.83 -20.79 -11.09
C GLY A 64 -15.88 -19.83 -11.70
N SER A 65 -16.61 -20.27 -12.75
CA SER A 65 -17.69 -19.49 -13.39
C SER A 65 -18.94 -19.72 -12.59
N HIS A 66 -19.46 -18.60 -12.12
CA HIS A 66 -20.83 -18.47 -11.73
C HIS A 66 -21.39 -17.22 -12.43
N PRO A 67 -22.71 -17.09 -12.54
CA PRO A 67 -23.34 -15.80 -12.83
C PRO A 67 -22.78 -14.71 -11.91
N ARG A 68 -22.65 -13.48 -12.41
CA ARG A 68 -21.93 -12.38 -11.73
C ARG A 68 -22.29 -12.23 -10.25
N GLU A 69 -23.58 -12.17 -9.93
CA GLU A 69 -24.06 -11.94 -8.56
C GLU A 69 -23.75 -13.11 -7.62
N GLU A 70 -23.85 -14.34 -8.12
CA GLU A 70 -23.51 -15.54 -7.36
C GLU A 70 -22.00 -15.61 -7.12
N GLN A 71 -21.20 -15.29 -8.13
CA GLN A 71 -19.75 -15.20 -7.99
C GLN A 71 -19.36 -14.16 -6.94
N LEU A 72 -19.96 -12.97 -6.99
CA LEU A 72 -19.67 -11.89 -6.04
C LEU A 72 -20.00 -12.30 -4.60
N ALA A 73 -21.16 -12.92 -4.38
CA ALA A 73 -21.58 -13.39 -3.06
C ALA A 73 -20.62 -14.45 -2.49
N LEU A 74 -20.23 -15.44 -3.32
CA LEU A 74 -19.29 -16.50 -2.93
C LEU A 74 -17.89 -15.95 -2.62
N VAL A 75 -17.39 -15.03 -3.44
CA VAL A 75 -16.10 -14.36 -3.22
C VAL A 75 -16.14 -13.62 -1.90
N GLN A 76 -17.19 -12.82 -1.68
CA GLN A 76 -17.34 -12.01 -0.47
C GLN A 76 -17.40 -12.88 0.79
N GLU A 77 -18.24 -13.93 0.81
CA GLU A 77 -18.37 -14.84 1.97
C GLU A 77 -17.03 -15.48 2.36
N LYS A 78 -16.26 -15.95 1.36
CA LYS A 78 -14.96 -16.59 1.64
C LYS A 78 -13.92 -15.57 2.12
N ILE A 79 -13.88 -14.37 1.53
CA ILE A 79 -12.99 -13.30 1.99
C ILE A 79 -13.34 -12.93 3.43
N GLU A 80 -14.63 -12.73 3.75
CA GLU A 80 -15.07 -12.40 5.12
C GLU A 80 -14.55 -13.41 6.15
N ARG A 81 -14.68 -14.71 5.87
CA ARG A 81 -14.14 -15.76 6.76
C ARG A 81 -12.63 -15.66 6.94
N LEU A 82 -11.88 -15.39 5.87
CA LEU A 82 -10.44 -15.23 5.92
C LEU A 82 -10.04 -13.98 6.72
N LEU A 83 -10.77 -12.88 6.55
CA LEU A 83 -10.55 -11.65 7.31
C LEU A 83 -10.82 -11.84 8.81
N ASP A 84 -11.88 -12.57 9.17
CA ASP A 84 -12.21 -12.90 10.57
C ASP A 84 -11.13 -13.78 11.24
N GLN A 85 -10.53 -14.69 10.47
CA GLN A 85 -9.45 -15.58 10.91
C GLN A 85 -8.12 -14.83 11.05
N GLU A 86 -7.74 -14.07 10.02
CA GLU A 86 -6.43 -13.43 9.94
C GLU A 86 -6.33 -12.13 10.72
N ARG A 87 -7.45 -11.41 10.85
CA ARG A 87 -7.57 -10.10 11.49
C ARG A 87 -6.46 -9.13 11.05
N PRO A 88 -6.35 -8.81 9.75
CA PRO A 88 -5.35 -7.86 9.27
C PRO A 88 -5.60 -6.45 9.82
N ASP A 89 -4.53 -5.66 9.87
CA ASP A 89 -4.58 -4.24 10.23
C ASP A 89 -5.11 -3.37 9.09
N LEU A 90 -5.01 -3.84 7.85
CA LEU A 90 -5.42 -3.15 6.63
C LEU A 90 -5.76 -4.15 5.51
N VAL A 91 -6.81 -3.85 4.74
CA VAL A 91 -7.10 -4.51 3.46
C VAL A 91 -6.78 -3.56 2.31
N ILE A 92 -6.08 -4.07 1.29
CA ILE A 92 -5.78 -3.37 0.05
C ILE A 92 -6.57 -4.02 -1.10
N VAL A 93 -7.27 -3.19 -1.86
CA VAL A 93 -7.91 -3.53 -3.14
C VAL A 93 -7.46 -2.55 -4.22
N GLN A 94 -7.47 -2.97 -5.49
CA GLN A 94 -7.11 -2.09 -6.62
C GLN A 94 -8.18 -2.11 -7.70
N GLY A 95 -8.43 -0.96 -8.32
CA GLY A 95 -9.24 -0.87 -9.53
C GLY A 95 -10.73 -1.03 -9.27
N ASP A 96 -11.39 -1.85 -10.08
CA ASP A 96 -12.85 -1.83 -10.26
C ASP A 96 -13.47 -3.21 -10.54
N THR A 97 -12.72 -4.27 -10.28
CA THR A 97 -13.20 -5.61 -10.60
C THR A 97 -14.23 -6.07 -9.57
N ASN A 98 -14.93 -7.17 -9.87
CA ASN A 98 -15.79 -7.81 -8.88
C ASN A 98 -14.97 -8.31 -7.67
N SER A 99 -13.67 -8.59 -7.84
CA SER A 99 -12.77 -8.94 -6.72
C SER A 99 -12.52 -7.74 -5.82
N THR A 100 -12.28 -6.56 -6.41
CA THR A 100 -12.17 -5.30 -5.70
C THR A 100 -13.42 -5.03 -4.86
N LEU A 101 -14.60 -5.15 -5.47
CA LEU A 101 -15.87 -4.90 -4.79
C LEU A 101 -16.14 -5.90 -3.65
N ALA A 102 -15.95 -7.20 -3.90
CA ALA A 102 -16.14 -8.21 -2.87
C ALA A 102 -15.17 -8.04 -1.70
N GLY A 103 -13.89 -7.73 -1.99
CA GLY A 103 -12.88 -7.43 -0.99
C GLY A 103 -13.24 -6.20 -0.14
N ALA A 104 -13.70 -5.13 -0.79
CA ALA A 104 -14.13 -3.90 -0.12
C ALA A 104 -15.32 -4.12 0.82
N ARG A 105 -16.37 -4.80 0.34
CA ARG A 105 -17.56 -5.14 1.14
C ARG A 105 -17.19 -6.01 2.35
N ALA A 106 -16.36 -7.03 2.12
CA ALA A 106 -15.89 -7.91 3.18
C ALA A 106 -15.08 -7.16 4.26
N ALA A 107 -14.16 -6.28 3.85
CA ALA A 107 -13.38 -5.46 4.77
C ALA A 107 -14.28 -4.54 5.61
N LYS A 108 -15.25 -3.86 4.97
CA LYS A 108 -16.15 -2.94 5.67
C LYS A 108 -17.03 -3.66 6.69
N LYS A 109 -17.58 -4.82 6.34
CA LYS A 109 -18.38 -5.64 7.25
C LYS A 109 -17.57 -6.13 8.45
N SER A 110 -16.32 -6.53 8.20
CA SER A 110 -15.36 -6.98 9.22
C SER A 110 -14.79 -5.82 10.05
N LYS A 111 -15.15 -4.57 9.74
CA LYS A 111 -14.66 -3.34 10.37
C LYS A 111 -13.13 -3.20 10.32
N ILE A 112 -12.54 -3.66 9.24
CA ILE A 112 -11.11 -3.54 8.97
C ILE A 112 -10.89 -2.32 8.07
N PRO A 113 -9.88 -1.48 8.34
CA PRO A 113 -9.55 -0.37 7.46
C PRO A 113 -9.32 -0.82 6.02
N LEU A 114 -9.92 -0.09 5.07
CA LEU A 114 -9.86 -0.38 3.64
C LEU A 114 -9.10 0.71 2.89
N MET A 115 -8.08 0.29 2.13
CA MET A 115 -7.36 1.13 1.17
C MET A 115 -7.70 0.70 -0.25
N HIS A 116 -8.15 1.67 -1.06
CA HIS A 116 -8.46 1.47 -2.47
C HIS A 116 -7.45 2.20 -3.34
N ILE A 117 -6.70 1.42 -4.12
CA ILE A 117 -5.75 1.90 -5.11
C ILE A 117 -6.46 2.11 -6.44
N GLU A 118 -6.16 3.22 -7.12
CA GLU A 118 -6.83 3.64 -8.36
C GLU A 118 -8.24 4.23 -8.12
N ALA A 119 -8.39 4.94 -7.01
CA ALA A 119 -9.64 5.56 -6.60
C ALA A 119 -10.00 6.78 -7.47
N GLY A 120 -11.30 7.04 -7.67
CA GLY A 120 -11.80 8.25 -8.33
C GLY A 120 -11.81 8.27 -9.87
N CYS A 121 -11.36 7.21 -10.54
CA CYS A 121 -11.51 7.08 -11.99
C CYS A 121 -13.00 6.96 -12.37
N ARG A 122 -13.45 7.68 -13.41
CA ARG A 122 -14.85 7.69 -13.86
C ARG A 122 -14.96 7.65 -15.38
N SER A 123 -15.81 6.76 -15.89
CA SER A 123 -16.31 6.84 -17.27
C SER A 123 -17.62 7.62 -17.38
N PHE A 124 -18.33 7.82 -16.26
CA PHE A 124 -19.68 8.36 -16.15
C PHE A 124 -20.78 7.51 -16.83
N ASN A 125 -20.45 6.30 -17.27
CA ASN A 125 -21.40 5.37 -17.85
C ASN A 125 -21.85 4.34 -16.81
N ARG A 126 -22.99 4.59 -16.16
CA ARG A 126 -23.55 3.71 -15.11
C ARG A 126 -24.09 2.37 -15.64
N GLU A 127 -24.19 2.18 -16.95
CA GLU A 127 -24.48 0.87 -17.54
C GLU A 127 -23.26 -0.07 -17.46
N MET A 128 -22.05 0.48 -17.24
CA MET A 128 -20.84 -0.32 -17.10
C MET A 128 -20.78 -0.97 -15.70
N PRO A 129 -20.66 -2.32 -15.63
CA PRO A 129 -20.35 -3.05 -14.41
C PRO A 129 -19.22 -2.45 -13.57
N GLU A 130 -18.13 -2.08 -14.23
CA GLU A 130 -16.92 -1.56 -13.62
C GLU A 130 -17.15 -0.16 -13.01
N GLU A 131 -17.97 0.68 -13.65
CA GLU A 131 -18.26 2.02 -13.12
C GLU A 131 -19.07 1.94 -11.81
N ILE A 132 -20.03 1.02 -11.73
CA ILE A 132 -20.78 0.75 -10.49
C ILE A 132 -19.82 0.30 -9.38
N ASN A 133 -18.91 -0.63 -9.70
CA ASN A 133 -17.93 -1.13 -8.75
C ASN A 133 -17.00 0.00 -8.23
N ARG A 134 -16.49 0.88 -9.11
CA ARG A 134 -15.62 2.02 -8.72
C ARG A 134 -16.30 2.91 -7.69
N ILE A 135 -17.52 3.36 -8.00
CA ILE A 135 -18.27 4.29 -7.14
C ILE A 135 -18.53 3.65 -5.78
N GLU A 136 -18.92 2.39 -5.74
CA GLU A 136 -19.21 1.72 -4.47
C GLU A 136 -17.94 1.51 -3.63
N VAL A 137 -16.84 1.05 -4.23
CA VAL A 137 -15.57 0.83 -3.52
C VAL A 137 -15.03 2.15 -2.98
N ASP A 138 -15.05 3.23 -3.76
CA ASP A 138 -14.62 4.56 -3.31
C ASP A 138 -15.41 5.00 -2.05
N ARG A 139 -16.72 4.76 -2.03
CA ARG A 139 -17.60 5.13 -0.90
C ARG A 139 -17.37 4.28 0.35
N LEU A 140 -16.96 3.02 0.19
CA LEU A 140 -16.67 2.11 1.30
C LEU A 140 -15.30 2.37 1.93
N SER A 141 -14.36 2.90 1.15
CA SER A 141 -12.93 3.01 1.49
C SER A 141 -12.63 4.05 2.55
N ASP A 142 -11.70 3.72 3.45
CA ASP A 142 -11.19 4.62 4.48
C ASP A 142 -9.98 5.42 3.98
N TYR A 143 -9.27 4.89 2.98
CA TYR A 143 -8.15 5.54 2.31
C TYR A 143 -8.26 5.37 0.79
N LEU A 144 -8.36 6.48 0.06
CA LEU A 144 -8.47 6.53 -1.39
C LEU A 144 -7.11 6.95 -1.97
N MET A 145 -6.42 6.05 -2.67
CA MET A 145 -5.17 6.34 -3.37
C MET A 145 -5.50 6.72 -4.81
N VAL A 146 -5.48 8.02 -5.06
CA VAL A 146 -5.97 8.67 -6.28
C VAL A 146 -4.82 8.80 -7.28
N PRO A 147 -4.99 8.34 -8.54
CA PRO A 147 -3.88 8.29 -9.50
C PRO A 147 -3.49 9.67 -10.04
N ASP A 148 -4.43 10.61 -10.17
CA ASP A 148 -4.13 11.94 -10.70
C ASP A 148 -5.13 13.01 -10.24
N VAL A 149 -4.94 14.23 -10.75
CA VAL A 149 -5.78 15.40 -10.43
C VAL A 149 -7.20 15.28 -10.99
N TYR A 150 -7.41 14.58 -12.11
CA TYR A 150 -8.73 14.42 -12.71
C TYR A 150 -9.57 13.42 -11.91
N ALA A 151 -8.96 12.31 -11.48
CA ALA A 151 -9.60 11.36 -10.57
C ALA A 151 -9.92 12.02 -9.21
N ARG A 152 -9.07 12.93 -8.73
CA ARG A 152 -9.35 13.74 -7.54
C ARG A 152 -10.57 14.66 -7.77
N ASP A 153 -10.59 15.39 -8.88
CA ASP A 153 -11.68 16.29 -9.22
C ASP A 153 -13.03 15.56 -9.30
N ASN A 154 -13.04 14.32 -9.82
CA ASN A 154 -14.24 13.48 -9.82
C ASN A 154 -14.77 13.24 -8.40
N LEU A 155 -13.91 12.79 -7.49
CA LEU A 155 -14.28 12.54 -6.10
C LEU A 155 -14.74 13.83 -5.40
N GLU A 156 -14.03 14.94 -5.59
CA GLU A 156 -14.39 16.23 -4.99
C GLU A 156 -15.72 16.77 -5.54
N ASN A 157 -16.05 16.50 -6.81
CA ASN A 157 -17.35 16.86 -7.38
C ASN A 157 -18.48 15.97 -6.83
N GLU A 158 -18.22 14.67 -6.65
CA GLU A 158 -19.15 13.76 -5.97
C GLU A 158 -19.40 14.17 -4.51
N GLU A 159 -18.39 14.71 -3.80
CA GLU A 159 -18.58 15.26 -2.45
C GLU A 159 -19.57 16.41 -2.42
N LYS A 160 -19.51 17.29 -3.43
CA LYS A 160 -20.39 18.47 -3.53
C LYS A 160 -21.83 18.09 -3.80
N ILE A 161 -22.06 17.00 -4.54
CA ILE A 161 -23.39 16.61 -5.02
C ILE A 161 -24.06 15.57 -4.10
N GLU A 162 -23.33 14.55 -3.69
CA GLU A 162 -23.86 13.37 -2.99
C GLU A 162 -23.45 13.31 -1.51
N GLY A 163 -22.51 14.18 -1.10
CA GLY A 163 -22.01 14.26 0.28
C GLY A 163 -20.60 13.75 0.45
N LYS A 164 -19.98 14.17 1.55
CA LYS A 164 -18.55 13.96 1.84
C LYS A 164 -18.19 12.47 1.93
N PHE A 165 -17.04 12.08 1.38
CA PHE A 165 -16.50 10.75 1.63
C PHE A 165 -16.08 10.60 3.09
N SER A 166 -16.27 9.41 3.64
CA SER A 166 -15.76 9.09 4.98
C SER A 166 -14.24 8.85 4.98
N GLY A 167 -13.70 8.40 3.84
CA GLY A 167 -12.29 8.12 3.65
C GLY A 167 -11.43 9.36 3.35
N LYS A 168 -10.12 9.20 3.53
CA LYS A 168 -9.12 10.24 3.23
C LYS A 168 -8.55 10.02 1.82
N MET A 169 -8.46 11.09 1.04
CA MET A 169 -7.93 11.06 -0.32
C MET A 169 -6.45 11.44 -0.37
N PHE A 170 -5.63 10.63 -1.03
CA PHE A 170 -4.20 10.89 -1.25
C PHE A 170 -3.89 10.75 -2.73
N THR A 171 -3.34 11.79 -3.36
CA THR A 171 -2.92 11.68 -4.76
C THR A 171 -1.49 11.18 -4.79
N CYS A 172 -1.28 10.00 -5.37
CA CYS A 172 0.01 9.29 -5.34
C CYS A 172 0.54 8.92 -6.73
N GLY A 173 -0.22 9.11 -7.82
CA GLY A 173 0.18 8.57 -9.13
C GLY A 173 -0.42 7.19 -9.41
N SER A 174 -0.28 6.71 -10.65
CA SER A 174 -0.73 5.38 -11.07
C SER A 174 0.38 4.34 -10.88
N THR A 175 0.06 3.22 -10.23
CA THR A 175 0.99 2.10 -10.08
C THR A 175 1.26 1.39 -11.41
N ALA A 176 0.44 1.62 -12.44
CA ALA A 176 0.69 1.12 -13.80
C ALA A 176 2.02 1.66 -14.36
N TYR A 177 2.36 2.92 -14.06
CA TYR A 177 3.61 3.53 -14.54
C TYR A 177 4.83 2.92 -13.86
N ASP A 178 4.76 2.70 -12.54
CA ASP A 178 5.81 2.01 -11.79
C ASP A 178 6.00 0.57 -12.29
N THR A 179 4.89 -0.09 -12.64
CA THR A 179 4.89 -1.44 -13.18
C THR A 179 5.64 -1.51 -14.50
N VAL A 180 5.35 -0.61 -15.43
CA VAL A 180 6.07 -0.54 -16.71
C VAL A 180 7.54 -0.19 -16.49
N GLN A 181 7.84 0.78 -15.61
CA GLN A 181 9.22 1.17 -15.31
C GLN A 181 10.03 -0.03 -14.82
N ARG A 182 9.47 -0.81 -13.89
CA ARG A 182 10.08 -2.02 -13.33
C ARG A 182 10.27 -3.11 -14.39
N ASN A 183 9.27 -3.35 -15.23
CA ASN A 183 9.22 -4.54 -16.07
C ASN A 183 9.73 -4.34 -17.50
N SER A 184 9.86 -3.10 -17.96
CA SER A 184 10.35 -2.78 -19.32
C SER A 184 11.73 -3.36 -19.63
N ILE A 185 12.60 -3.47 -18.63
CA ILE A 185 13.92 -4.10 -18.76
C ILE A 185 13.86 -5.62 -18.97
N LEU A 186 12.75 -6.26 -18.61
CA LEU A 186 12.50 -7.70 -18.77
C LEU A 186 11.73 -8.02 -20.07
N ALA A 187 11.39 -7.02 -20.88
CA ALA A 187 10.64 -7.21 -22.11
C ALA A 187 11.38 -8.17 -23.08
N ASN A 188 10.69 -9.23 -23.51
CA ASN A 188 11.28 -10.25 -24.38
C ASN A 188 11.27 -9.80 -25.85
N LYS A 189 12.36 -9.16 -26.29
CA LYS A 189 12.49 -8.64 -27.66
C LYS A 189 12.60 -9.72 -28.75
N THR A 190 12.77 -11.00 -28.41
CA THR A 190 12.82 -12.12 -29.39
C THR A 190 11.56 -12.17 -30.25
N ILE A 191 10.41 -11.81 -29.68
CA ILE A 191 9.13 -11.76 -30.41
C ILE A 191 9.16 -10.85 -31.65
N LEU A 192 10.01 -9.81 -31.66
CA LEU A 192 10.17 -8.94 -32.83
C LEU A 192 10.85 -9.67 -33.97
N GLN A 193 11.83 -10.52 -33.66
CA GLN A 193 12.54 -11.33 -34.65
C GLN A 193 11.62 -12.41 -35.20
N ASP A 194 10.88 -13.11 -34.32
CA ASP A 194 9.94 -14.17 -34.68
C ASP A 194 8.84 -13.66 -35.64
N LEU A 195 8.38 -12.42 -35.43
CA LEU A 195 7.35 -11.79 -36.25
C LEU A 195 7.92 -10.96 -37.40
N ASN A 196 9.25 -10.92 -37.58
CA ASN A 196 9.96 -10.09 -38.55
C ASN A 196 9.49 -8.61 -38.49
N LEU A 197 9.63 -8.00 -37.32
CA LEU A 197 9.26 -6.63 -37.00
C LEU A 197 10.50 -5.80 -36.67
N ALA A 198 10.52 -4.56 -37.16
CA ALA A 198 11.50 -3.55 -36.79
C ALA A 198 10.87 -2.54 -35.82
N GLU A 199 11.68 -2.01 -34.90
CA GLU A 199 11.23 -0.98 -33.96
C GLU A 199 10.66 0.24 -34.71
N ASN A 200 9.54 0.77 -34.21
CA ASN A 200 8.77 1.88 -34.76
C ASN A 200 8.19 1.68 -36.18
N ASN A 201 8.22 0.46 -36.72
CA ASN A 201 7.75 0.15 -38.09
C ASN A 201 6.46 -0.70 -38.13
N PHE A 202 5.71 -0.77 -37.03
CA PHE A 202 4.41 -1.43 -36.96
C PHE A 202 3.47 -0.75 -35.97
N VAL A 203 2.18 -0.95 -36.17
CA VAL A 203 1.10 -0.51 -35.27
C VAL A 203 0.63 -1.70 -34.45
N LEU A 204 0.58 -1.55 -33.12
CA LEU A 204 0.05 -2.60 -32.24
C LEU A 204 -1.45 -2.38 -32.03
N VAL A 205 -2.26 -3.43 -32.22
CA VAL A 205 -3.72 -3.36 -32.11
C VAL A 205 -4.21 -4.32 -31.05
N THR A 206 -5.08 -3.88 -30.14
CA THR A 206 -5.80 -4.76 -29.20
C THR A 206 -7.25 -4.32 -29.07
N ILE A 207 -8.19 -5.20 -29.42
CA ILE A 207 -9.64 -4.94 -29.31
C ILE A 207 -10.26 -6.13 -28.59
N HIS A 208 -10.89 -5.90 -27.45
CA HIS A 208 -11.47 -6.98 -26.64
C HIS A 208 -12.64 -6.56 -25.72
N ARG A 209 -13.01 -5.27 -25.69
CA ARG A 209 -14.13 -4.79 -24.87
C ARG A 209 -15.46 -5.37 -25.33
N ALA A 210 -16.38 -5.54 -24.40
CA ALA A 210 -17.68 -6.15 -24.70
C ALA A 210 -18.42 -5.33 -25.76
N GLU A 211 -18.51 -4.02 -25.55
CA GLU A 211 -19.16 -3.05 -26.44
C GLU A 211 -18.56 -3.00 -27.85
N ASN A 212 -17.26 -3.32 -28.01
CA ASN A 212 -16.56 -3.27 -29.30
C ASN A 212 -16.56 -4.59 -30.06
N THR A 213 -17.01 -5.67 -29.42
CA THR A 213 -17.18 -6.99 -30.05
C THR A 213 -18.64 -7.28 -30.41
N GLU A 214 -19.50 -6.28 -30.24
CA GLU A 214 -20.92 -6.25 -30.60
C GLU A 214 -21.12 -5.38 -31.85
N GLU A 215 -22.21 -5.57 -32.59
CA GLU A 215 -22.55 -4.68 -33.71
C GLU A 215 -23.25 -3.40 -33.21
N PRO A 216 -23.08 -2.24 -33.88
CA PRO A 216 -22.30 -2.04 -35.11
C PRO A 216 -20.79 -1.81 -34.89
N ASN A 217 -20.36 -1.62 -33.64
CA ASN A 217 -19.00 -1.20 -33.30
C ASN A 217 -17.93 -2.13 -33.88
N PHE A 218 -18.15 -3.45 -33.82
CA PHE A 218 -17.23 -4.42 -34.37
C PHE A 218 -16.93 -4.15 -35.85
N THR A 219 -17.97 -4.09 -36.69
CA THR A 219 -17.81 -3.85 -38.13
C THR A 219 -17.12 -2.51 -38.42
N GLU A 220 -17.49 -1.45 -37.69
CA GLU A 220 -16.92 -0.11 -37.87
C GLU A 220 -15.41 -0.06 -37.51
N ILE A 221 -15.01 -0.74 -36.44
CA ILE A 221 -13.60 -0.86 -36.05
C ILE A 221 -12.84 -1.70 -37.08
N MET A 222 -13.38 -2.85 -37.50
CA MET A 222 -12.71 -3.71 -38.47
C MET A 222 -12.50 -3.02 -39.83
N ARG A 223 -13.49 -2.26 -40.32
CA ARG A 223 -13.37 -1.42 -41.53
C ARG A 223 -12.27 -0.38 -41.39
N SER A 224 -12.20 0.29 -40.24
CA SER A 224 -11.14 1.26 -39.95
C SER A 224 -9.75 0.63 -39.92
N LEU A 225 -9.62 -0.56 -39.32
CA LEU A 225 -8.34 -1.29 -39.30
C LEU A 225 -7.88 -1.67 -40.71
N VAL A 226 -8.81 -2.11 -41.58
CA VAL A 226 -8.49 -2.37 -43.00
C VAL A 226 -8.04 -1.09 -43.71
N HIS A 227 -8.75 0.02 -43.52
CA HIS A 227 -8.37 1.32 -44.07
C HIS A 227 -6.96 1.76 -43.61
N ILE A 228 -6.71 1.72 -42.30
CA ILE A 228 -5.42 2.09 -41.72
C ILE A 228 -4.30 1.17 -42.22
N SER A 229 -4.59 -0.13 -42.40
CA SER A 229 -3.61 -1.07 -42.96
C SER A 229 -3.19 -0.68 -44.38
N GLY A 230 -4.06 -0.08 -45.18
CA GLY A 230 -3.72 0.41 -46.52
C GLY A 230 -2.64 1.50 -46.53
N ILE A 231 -2.41 2.14 -45.38
CA ILE A 231 -1.46 3.24 -45.18
C ILE A 231 -0.26 2.75 -44.35
N GLU A 232 -0.53 2.07 -43.23
CA GLU A 232 0.46 1.50 -42.34
C GLU A 232 0.80 0.07 -42.77
N LYS A 233 2.05 -0.15 -43.20
CA LYS A 233 2.48 -1.41 -43.84
C LYS A 233 2.48 -2.64 -42.92
N ASN A 234 2.43 -2.46 -41.60
CA ASN A 234 2.40 -3.56 -40.63
C ASN A 234 1.47 -3.22 -39.47
N LEU A 235 0.34 -3.92 -39.35
CA LEU A 235 -0.47 -3.96 -38.14
C LEU A 235 -0.21 -5.31 -37.47
N VAL A 236 0.01 -5.31 -36.16
CA VAL A 236 0.18 -6.52 -35.35
C VAL A 236 -1.00 -6.59 -34.39
N PHE A 237 -1.81 -7.63 -34.51
CA PHE A 237 -3.05 -7.77 -33.77
C PHE A 237 -3.06 -9.07 -32.96
N PRO A 238 -2.58 -9.07 -31.70
CA PRO A 238 -2.80 -10.16 -30.76
C PRO A 238 -4.29 -10.32 -30.50
N LEU A 239 -4.87 -11.39 -31.02
CA LEU A 239 -6.30 -11.54 -31.12
C LEU A 239 -6.89 -12.17 -29.87
N HIS A 240 -7.62 -11.38 -29.09
CA HIS A 240 -8.30 -11.88 -27.90
C HIS A 240 -9.38 -12.93 -28.29
N PRO A 241 -9.56 -14.01 -27.49
CA PRO A 241 -10.53 -15.08 -27.81
C PRO A 241 -11.96 -14.58 -28.09
N ARG A 242 -12.40 -13.52 -27.39
CA ARG A 242 -13.71 -12.88 -27.60
C ARG A 242 -13.84 -12.32 -29.03
N THR A 243 -12.81 -11.61 -29.49
CA THR A 243 -12.79 -10.97 -30.81
C THR A 243 -12.58 -12.00 -31.91
N LYS A 244 -11.79 -13.06 -31.64
CA LYS A 244 -11.65 -14.23 -32.52
C LYS A 244 -13.00 -14.88 -32.81
N LYS A 245 -13.78 -15.18 -31.77
CA LYS A 245 -15.13 -15.74 -31.92
C LYS A 245 -16.02 -14.89 -32.83
N LYS A 246 -15.94 -13.55 -32.72
CA LYS A 246 -16.74 -12.64 -33.54
C LYS A 246 -16.25 -12.57 -35.00
N LEU A 247 -14.93 -12.59 -35.22
CA LEU A 247 -14.34 -12.70 -36.57
C LEU A 247 -14.79 -14.00 -37.25
N ASP A 248 -14.71 -15.12 -36.55
CA ASP A 248 -15.12 -16.44 -37.07
C ASP A 248 -16.61 -16.46 -37.44
N GLN A 249 -17.47 -15.83 -36.64
CA GLN A 249 -18.91 -15.72 -36.90
C GLN A 249 -19.26 -14.84 -38.10
N THR A 250 -18.51 -13.76 -38.32
CA THR A 250 -18.78 -12.80 -39.40
C THR A 250 -18.12 -13.20 -40.72
N GLY A 251 -17.13 -14.09 -40.68
CA GLY A 251 -16.31 -14.43 -41.85
C GLY A 251 -15.40 -13.28 -42.30
N PHE A 252 -15.22 -12.27 -41.45
CA PHE A 252 -14.38 -11.12 -41.78
C PHE A 252 -12.91 -11.55 -41.88
N THR A 253 -12.24 -11.14 -42.95
CA THR A 253 -10.83 -11.44 -43.19
C THR A 253 -10.03 -10.16 -43.30
N PHE A 254 -8.79 -10.21 -42.84
CA PHE A 254 -7.87 -9.09 -42.95
C PHE A 254 -6.90 -9.27 -44.13
N PRO A 255 -6.41 -8.16 -44.70
CA PRO A 255 -5.34 -8.20 -45.69
C PRO A 255 -4.01 -8.65 -45.05
N GLN A 256 -3.06 -9.12 -45.86
CA GLN A 256 -1.81 -9.77 -45.41
C GLN A 256 -0.92 -8.89 -44.51
N ASN A 257 -1.01 -7.57 -44.64
CA ASN A 257 -0.31 -6.56 -43.85
C ASN A 257 -0.89 -6.38 -42.43
N VAL A 258 -2.01 -7.03 -42.10
CA VAL A 258 -2.49 -7.20 -40.73
C VAL A 258 -2.10 -8.58 -40.22
N LYS A 259 -1.05 -8.63 -39.41
CA LYS A 259 -0.55 -9.83 -38.76
C LYS A 259 -1.41 -10.14 -37.54
N VAL A 260 -2.45 -10.94 -37.74
CA VAL A 260 -3.24 -11.52 -36.66
C VAL A 260 -2.42 -12.61 -35.99
N ILE A 261 -2.15 -12.47 -34.69
CA ILE A 261 -1.35 -13.42 -33.90
C ILE A 261 -2.13 -13.89 -32.68
N GLU A 262 -1.71 -15.00 -32.09
CA GLU A 262 -2.29 -15.49 -30.83
C GLU A 262 -1.99 -14.53 -29.67
N PRO A 263 -2.79 -14.55 -28.58
CA PRO A 263 -2.52 -13.77 -27.38
C PRO A 263 -1.09 -13.97 -26.85
N GLN A 264 -0.47 -12.90 -26.34
CA GLN A 264 0.92 -12.89 -25.91
C GLN A 264 1.07 -12.89 -24.38
N SER A 265 2.18 -13.46 -23.88
CA SER A 265 2.62 -13.28 -22.48
C SER A 265 2.89 -11.81 -22.17
N TYR A 266 3.01 -11.45 -20.90
CA TYR A 266 3.18 -10.04 -20.51
C TYR A 266 4.46 -9.45 -21.08
N PHE A 267 5.60 -10.13 -20.95
CA PHE A 267 6.87 -9.60 -21.45
C PHE A 267 6.98 -9.56 -22.98
N ASN A 268 6.34 -10.49 -23.70
CA ASN A 268 6.24 -10.42 -25.15
C ASN A 268 5.37 -9.22 -25.57
N PHE A 269 4.22 -9.04 -24.91
CA PHE A 269 3.34 -7.91 -25.18
C PHE A 269 4.02 -6.57 -24.87
N LEU A 270 4.73 -6.48 -23.74
CA LEU A 270 5.48 -5.30 -23.36
C LEU A 270 6.58 -4.99 -24.38
N ALA A 271 7.27 -6.00 -24.92
CA ALA A 271 8.25 -5.80 -25.99
C ALA A 271 7.61 -5.25 -27.27
N LEU A 272 6.43 -5.75 -27.66
CA LEU A 272 5.67 -5.22 -28.79
C LEU A 272 5.24 -3.77 -28.54
N LEU A 273 4.72 -3.46 -27.35
CA LEU A 273 4.27 -2.12 -27.00
C LEU A 273 5.43 -1.11 -26.99
N LEU A 274 6.55 -1.50 -26.37
CA LEU A 274 7.77 -0.68 -26.30
C LEU A 274 8.37 -0.39 -27.69
N SER A 275 8.12 -1.28 -28.65
CA SER A 275 8.69 -1.23 -30.00
C SER A 275 7.72 -0.72 -31.06
N CYS A 276 6.43 -0.58 -30.78
CA CYS A 276 5.45 -0.14 -31.79
C CYS A 276 5.62 1.35 -32.14
N LYS A 277 5.08 1.74 -33.30
CA LYS A 277 5.01 3.13 -33.78
C LYS A 277 4.01 3.94 -32.93
N PHE A 278 2.82 3.37 -32.75
CA PHE A 278 1.73 3.80 -31.88
C PHE A 278 0.81 2.59 -31.66
N CYS A 279 -0.18 2.71 -30.76
CA CYS A 279 -1.12 1.64 -30.45
C CYS A 279 -2.56 2.03 -30.80
N ILE A 280 -3.38 1.06 -31.23
CA ILE A 280 -4.83 1.18 -31.34
C ILE A 280 -5.42 0.22 -30.29
N THR A 281 -6.07 0.74 -29.25
CA THR A 281 -6.49 -0.10 -28.12
C THR A 281 -7.79 0.36 -27.46
N ASP A 282 -8.64 -0.59 -27.09
CA ASP A 282 -9.78 -0.39 -26.21
C ASP A 282 -9.53 -0.85 -24.75
N SER A 283 -8.32 -1.32 -24.47
CA SER A 283 -7.90 -1.78 -23.16
C SER A 283 -7.54 -0.61 -22.26
N GLY A 284 -8.08 -0.56 -21.04
CA GLY A 284 -7.76 0.49 -20.07
C GLY A 284 -6.29 0.44 -19.65
N GLY A 285 -5.80 -0.73 -19.26
CA GLY A 285 -4.40 -0.90 -18.85
C GLY A 285 -3.40 -0.54 -19.95
N VAL A 286 -3.64 -0.95 -21.20
CA VAL A 286 -2.74 -0.63 -22.32
C VAL A 286 -2.70 0.88 -22.58
N GLN A 287 -3.79 1.62 -22.36
CA GLN A 287 -3.78 3.09 -22.51
C GLN A 287 -2.78 3.76 -21.55
N GLU A 288 -2.69 3.27 -20.31
CA GLU A 288 -1.73 3.75 -19.30
C GLU A 288 -0.31 3.24 -19.55
N GLU A 289 -0.16 1.96 -19.92
CA GLU A 289 1.16 1.38 -20.19
C GLU A 289 1.81 2.06 -21.40
N ALA A 290 1.05 2.26 -22.48
CA ALA A 290 1.53 2.87 -23.70
C ALA A 290 2.01 4.31 -23.46
N VAL A 291 1.22 5.10 -22.73
CA VAL A 291 1.57 6.50 -22.46
C VAL A 291 2.89 6.57 -21.68
N SER A 292 3.10 5.69 -20.69
CA SER A 292 4.34 5.63 -19.89
C SER A 292 5.58 5.25 -20.72
N LEU A 293 5.40 4.54 -21.83
CA LEU A 293 6.43 4.20 -22.82
C LEU A 293 6.57 5.23 -23.95
N ASN A 294 5.92 6.39 -23.80
CA ASN A 294 5.88 7.44 -24.80
C ASN A 294 5.24 6.97 -26.14
N LYS A 295 4.27 6.05 -26.07
CA LYS A 295 3.52 5.51 -27.22
C LYS A 295 2.10 6.08 -27.24
N PRO A 296 1.77 6.94 -28.22
CA PRO A 296 0.42 7.46 -28.36
C PRO A 296 -0.60 6.34 -28.66
N CYS A 297 -1.81 6.45 -28.12
CA CYS A 297 -2.91 5.51 -28.41
C CYS A 297 -4.06 6.17 -29.16
N LEU A 298 -4.56 5.50 -30.20
CA LEU A 298 -5.88 5.75 -30.78
C LEU A 298 -6.88 4.81 -30.08
N ILE A 299 -7.89 5.36 -29.43
CA ILE A 299 -8.83 4.61 -28.59
C ILE A 299 -10.19 4.56 -29.30
N PRO A 300 -10.57 3.44 -29.94
CA PRO A 300 -11.90 3.30 -30.53
C PRO A 300 -12.93 2.98 -29.44
N ARG A 301 -13.30 4.00 -28.65
CA ARG A 301 -14.33 3.95 -27.61
C ARG A 301 -15.08 5.28 -27.57
N ASN A 302 -16.33 5.25 -27.13
CA ASN A 302 -17.11 6.48 -26.96
C ASN A 302 -16.73 7.22 -25.65
N GLU A 303 -16.10 6.53 -24.71
CA GLU A 303 -15.65 7.04 -23.42
C GLU A 303 -14.36 6.35 -22.97
N THR A 304 -13.63 6.99 -22.06
CA THR A 304 -12.53 6.39 -21.30
C THR A 304 -12.46 6.97 -19.91
N GLU A 305 -12.15 6.12 -18.95
CA GLU A 305 -11.83 6.49 -17.58
C GLU A 305 -10.44 7.15 -17.44
N TRP A 306 -9.57 6.96 -18.43
CA TRP A 306 -8.18 7.44 -18.46
C TRP A 306 -8.10 8.81 -19.13
N MET A 307 -8.73 9.81 -18.51
CA MET A 307 -8.86 11.14 -19.10
C MET A 307 -7.55 11.93 -19.12
N ARG A 308 -6.60 11.67 -18.21
CA ARG A 308 -5.32 12.39 -18.17
C ARG A 308 -4.52 12.26 -19.48
N PRO A 309 -4.24 11.05 -19.99
CA PRO A 309 -3.59 10.90 -21.31
C PRO A 309 -4.37 11.53 -22.47
N VAL A 310 -5.69 11.61 -22.40
CA VAL A 310 -6.53 12.23 -23.43
C VAL A 310 -6.43 13.75 -23.38
N ASN A 311 -6.59 14.34 -22.19
CA ASN A 311 -6.52 15.77 -21.96
C ASN A 311 -5.13 16.34 -22.29
N ASP A 312 -4.09 15.55 -22.00
CA ASP A 312 -2.70 15.91 -22.34
C ASP A 312 -2.37 15.63 -23.82
N ARG A 313 -3.35 15.25 -24.64
CA ARG A 313 -3.23 14.96 -26.08
C ARG A 313 -2.15 13.93 -26.38
N LYS A 314 -2.04 12.92 -25.54
CA LYS A 314 -1.14 11.77 -25.74
C LYS A 314 -1.91 10.57 -26.29
N ASN A 315 -3.13 10.40 -25.82
CA ASN A 315 -4.10 9.47 -26.37
C ASN A 315 -5.23 10.23 -27.04
N ILE A 316 -5.80 9.66 -28.10
CA ILE A 316 -6.90 10.25 -28.87
C ILE A 316 -8.09 9.31 -28.78
N LEU A 317 -9.16 9.78 -28.14
CA LEU A 317 -10.44 9.08 -28.08
C LEU A 317 -11.19 9.29 -29.41
N ALA A 318 -11.56 8.20 -30.06
CA ALA A 318 -12.31 8.18 -31.30
C ALA A 318 -13.61 7.40 -31.10
N ARG A 319 -14.74 8.03 -31.45
CA ARG A 319 -16.04 7.36 -31.45
C ARG A 319 -15.99 6.14 -32.36
N THR A 320 -16.75 5.11 -32.02
CA THR A 320 -16.70 3.79 -32.65
C THR A 320 -17.39 3.73 -34.02
N THR A 321 -17.14 4.73 -34.87
CA THR A 321 -17.58 4.77 -36.28
C THR A 321 -16.37 4.82 -37.20
N THR A 322 -16.49 4.23 -38.39
CA THR A 322 -15.41 4.15 -39.37
C THR A 322 -14.89 5.54 -39.72
N GLU A 323 -15.80 6.49 -39.94
CA GLU A 323 -15.46 7.86 -40.29
C GLU A 323 -14.69 8.55 -39.18
N ASN A 324 -15.08 8.39 -37.92
CA ASN A 324 -14.43 9.09 -36.81
C ASN A 324 -13.07 8.49 -36.47
N ILE A 325 -12.95 7.16 -36.46
CA ILE A 325 -11.66 6.48 -36.25
C ILE A 325 -10.67 6.89 -37.34
N ASN A 326 -11.09 6.86 -38.60
CA ASN A 326 -10.24 7.26 -39.72
C ASN A 326 -9.88 8.75 -39.68
N LEU A 327 -10.81 9.63 -39.32
CA LEU A 327 -10.55 11.06 -39.15
C LEU A 327 -9.51 11.32 -38.06
N CYS A 328 -9.64 10.68 -36.90
CA CYS A 328 -8.69 10.77 -35.80
C CYS A 328 -7.32 10.22 -36.20
N TYR A 329 -7.27 9.08 -36.90
CA TYR A 329 -6.02 8.53 -37.44
C TYR A 329 -5.32 9.54 -38.35
N HIS A 330 -6.01 10.06 -39.37
CA HIS A 330 -5.42 10.99 -40.33
C HIS A 330 -4.98 12.30 -39.69
N SER A 331 -5.71 12.77 -38.69
CA SER A 331 -5.45 14.05 -38.03
C SER A 331 -4.26 14.00 -37.06
N PHE A 332 -4.01 12.84 -36.45
CA PHE A 332 -3.09 12.73 -35.31
C PHE A 332 -1.98 11.69 -35.46
N PHE A 333 -2.18 10.63 -36.26
CA PHE A 333 -1.27 9.49 -36.37
C PHE A 333 -0.62 9.34 -37.75
N ALA A 334 -1.19 9.94 -38.79
CA ALA A 334 -0.62 9.93 -40.14
C ALA A 334 0.49 10.98 -40.30
N GLY A 335 1.53 10.61 -41.06
CA GLY A 335 2.64 11.51 -41.41
C GLY A 335 3.31 12.17 -40.19
N ASP A 336 3.58 13.47 -40.30
CA ASP A 336 4.30 14.23 -39.28
C ASP A 336 3.47 14.51 -38.02
N ALA A 337 2.14 14.37 -38.07
CA ALA A 337 1.27 14.60 -36.91
C ALA A 337 1.65 13.71 -35.71
N LEU A 338 2.04 12.46 -35.99
CA LEU A 338 2.51 11.54 -34.96
C LEU A 338 3.79 12.01 -34.27
N LEU A 339 4.67 12.72 -34.98
CA LEU A 339 5.91 13.25 -34.39
C LEU A 339 5.58 14.25 -33.29
N TYR A 340 4.55 15.08 -33.47
CA TYR A 340 4.08 16.01 -32.43
C TYR A 340 3.51 15.28 -31.21
N LEU A 341 2.69 14.23 -31.42
CA LEU A 341 2.19 13.41 -30.31
C LEU A 341 3.35 12.76 -29.54
N ARG A 342 4.39 12.28 -30.23
CA ARG A 342 5.56 11.64 -29.61
C ARG A 342 6.49 12.64 -28.92
N ALA A 343 6.63 13.84 -29.47
CA ALA A 343 7.44 14.93 -28.90
C ALA A 343 6.81 15.53 -27.64
N ASN A 344 5.49 15.43 -27.48
CA ASN A 344 4.80 15.79 -26.25
C ASN A 344 5.16 14.79 -25.15
N ILE A 345 6.25 15.04 -24.41
CA ILE A 345 6.67 14.21 -23.28
C ILE A 345 5.70 14.47 -22.13
N HIS A 346 4.85 13.50 -21.89
CA HIS A 346 3.92 13.52 -20.77
C HIS A 346 4.73 13.43 -19.46
N GLN A 347 4.51 14.37 -18.53
CA GLN A 347 5.20 14.34 -17.25
C GLN A 347 4.57 13.25 -16.37
N PHE A 348 5.27 12.13 -16.21
CA PHE A 348 4.86 11.06 -15.31
C PHE A 348 5.49 11.24 -13.95
N TYR A 349 4.69 10.95 -12.92
CA TYR A 349 5.24 10.64 -11.61
C TYR A 349 5.49 9.13 -11.54
N PHE A 350 6.77 8.76 -11.42
CA PHE A 350 7.20 7.41 -11.09
C PHE A 350 7.51 7.38 -9.59
N GLY A 351 6.88 6.47 -8.85
CA GLY A 351 7.00 6.41 -7.39
C GLY A 351 5.68 6.20 -6.65
N ALA A 352 4.56 5.99 -7.35
CA ALA A 352 3.25 5.82 -6.73
C ALA A 352 3.22 4.71 -5.68
N SER A 353 3.89 3.59 -5.99
CA SER A 353 3.98 2.43 -5.12
C SER A 353 4.78 2.72 -3.85
N LYS A 354 5.84 3.53 -3.96
CA LYS A 354 6.62 3.99 -2.80
C LYS A 354 5.80 4.91 -1.91
N ASP A 355 5.06 5.85 -2.51
CA ASP A 355 4.21 6.78 -1.77
C ASP A 355 3.06 6.06 -1.06
N ILE A 356 2.44 5.07 -1.71
CA ILE A 356 1.42 4.21 -1.11
C ILE A 356 1.99 3.48 0.10
N VAL A 357 3.12 2.78 -0.04
CA VAL A 357 3.74 2.03 1.07
C VAL A 357 4.17 2.96 2.20
N GLN A 358 4.74 4.13 1.88
CA GLN A 358 5.08 5.13 2.87
C GLN A 358 3.84 5.65 3.61
N LYS A 359 2.74 5.90 2.89
CA LYS A 359 1.47 6.33 3.49
C LYS A 359 0.93 5.28 4.45
N ILE A 360 1.03 3.99 4.11
CA ILE A 360 0.62 2.89 5.00
C ILE A 360 1.39 2.95 6.33
N LYS A 361 2.71 3.20 6.31
CA LYS A 361 3.49 3.38 7.55
C LYS A 361 3.03 4.58 8.37
N GLU A 362 2.74 5.69 7.70
CA GLU A 362 2.22 6.90 8.34
C GLU A 362 0.86 6.65 9.01
N LEU A 363 0.06 5.67 8.59
CA LEU A 363 -1.21 5.38 9.26
C LEU A 363 -1.03 4.91 10.72
N GLN A 364 0.16 4.44 11.11
CA GLN A 364 0.48 4.03 12.48
C GLN A 364 1.10 5.16 13.33
N VAL A 365 1.50 6.28 12.69
CA VAL A 365 2.07 7.46 13.32
C VAL A 365 1.11 8.62 13.14
N HIS A 366 0.59 9.17 14.24
CA HIS A 366 -0.33 10.28 14.13
C HIS A 366 0.32 11.45 13.36
N PRO A 367 -0.37 12.13 12.42
CA PRO A 367 0.24 13.17 11.56
C PRO A 367 0.86 14.37 12.28
N THR A 368 0.56 14.54 13.57
CA THR A 368 1.13 15.61 14.40
C THR A 368 2.26 15.14 15.31
N ALA A 369 2.68 13.88 15.20
CA ALA A 369 3.86 13.36 15.86
C ALA A 369 5.09 13.68 15.00
N GLU A 370 6.20 14.03 15.65
CA GLU A 370 7.47 14.35 15.02
C GLU A 370 8.43 13.17 15.21
N VAL A 371 8.66 12.39 14.15
CA VAL A 371 9.59 11.26 14.19
C VAL A 371 10.79 11.57 13.30
N SER A 372 11.97 11.62 13.91
CA SER A 372 13.23 11.82 13.18
C SER A 372 13.43 10.69 12.15
N PRO A 373 13.81 10.99 10.90
CA PRO A 373 14.13 9.97 9.89
C PRO A 373 15.29 9.04 10.29
N GLN A 374 16.10 9.43 11.28
CA GLN A 374 17.21 8.63 11.80
C GLN A 374 16.80 7.72 12.96
N ALA A 375 15.55 7.79 13.43
CA ALA A 375 15.01 6.88 14.43
C ALA A 375 14.70 5.51 13.78
N LYS A 376 14.91 4.42 14.51
CA LYS A 376 14.52 3.08 14.08
C LYS A 376 13.28 2.64 14.83
N ILE A 377 12.19 2.45 14.10
CA ILE A 377 10.89 2.08 14.64
C ILE A 377 10.59 0.63 14.23
N GLY A 378 10.35 -0.22 15.21
CA GLY A 378 9.96 -1.61 15.01
C GLY A 378 8.56 -1.77 14.44
N SER A 379 8.14 -3.01 14.28
CA SER A 379 6.85 -3.35 13.67
C SER A 379 5.69 -3.06 14.62
N ASN A 380 4.55 -2.57 14.09
CA ASN A 380 3.31 -2.33 14.86
C ASN A 380 3.50 -1.35 16.03
N VAL A 381 4.30 -0.31 15.83
CA VAL A 381 4.45 0.78 16.81
C VAL A 381 3.40 1.85 16.56
N LYS A 382 2.64 2.20 17.59
CA LYS A 382 1.62 3.26 17.53
C LYS A 382 2.14 4.52 18.20
N VAL A 383 2.26 5.59 17.43
CA VAL A 383 2.72 6.90 17.93
C VAL A 383 1.56 7.87 17.90
N TRP A 384 1.11 8.31 19.08
CA TRP A 384 -0.02 9.22 19.20
C TRP A 384 0.40 10.69 19.07
N HIS A 385 -0.60 11.53 18.80
CA HIS A 385 -0.45 12.95 18.49
C HIS A 385 0.52 13.72 19.40
N HIS A 386 1.31 14.61 18.80
CA HIS A 386 2.31 15.49 19.43
C HIS A 386 3.46 14.77 20.14
N SER A 387 3.62 13.46 19.94
CA SER A 387 4.82 12.77 20.43
C SER A 387 6.01 13.13 19.57
N GLN A 388 7.20 13.14 20.17
CA GLN A 388 8.46 13.40 19.47
C GLN A 388 9.43 12.26 19.71
N ILE A 389 10.02 11.73 18.63
CA ILE A 389 11.04 10.68 18.66
C ILE A 389 12.27 11.21 17.94
N ARG A 390 13.37 11.37 18.68
CA ARG A 390 14.61 11.97 18.18
C ARG A 390 15.53 10.98 17.47
N GLU A 391 16.57 11.52 16.85
CA GLU A 391 17.54 10.76 16.06
C GLU A 391 18.19 9.60 16.83
N ASN A 392 18.45 8.49 16.13
CA ASN A 392 19.09 7.28 16.66
C ASN A 392 18.35 6.57 17.80
N ALA A 393 17.15 7.02 18.17
CA ALA A 393 16.30 6.27 19.09
C ALA A 393 15.91 4.92 18.46
N LEU A 394 15.86 3.87 19.29
CA LEU A 394 15.50 2.51 18.90
C LEU A 394 14.21 2.12 19.62
N ILE A 395 13.14 1.83 18.88
CA ILE A 395 11.87 1.36 19.44
C ILE A 395 11.59 -0.04 18.93
N GLY A 396 11.45 -1.00 19.85
CA GLY A 396 11.10 -2.37 19.55
C GLY A 396 9.66 -2.57 19.07
N ASP A 397 9.37 -3.76 18.60
CA ASP A 397 8.06 -4.13 18.06
C ASP A 397 6.93 -4.00 19.10
N ASN A 398 5.70 -3.80 18.62
CA ASN A 398 4.46 -3.76 19.40
C ASN A 398 4.44 -2.71 20.54
N CYS A 399 5.10 -1.57 20.34
CA CYS A 399 5.09 -0.49 21.32
C CYS A 399 3.94 0.49 21.11
N ILE A 400 3.47 1.11 22.20
CA ILE A 400 2.50 2.21 22.15
C ILE A 400 3.09 3.42 22.87
N LEU A 401 3.23 4.52 22.13
CA LEU A 401 3.64 5.82 22.64
C LEU A 401 2.42 6.74 22.65
N GLY A 402 1.90 7.02 23.85
CA GLY A 402 0.73 7.87 24.07
C GLY A 402 0.95 9.34 23.66
N LYS A 403 -0.07 10.17 23.82
CA LYS A 403 -0.03 11.59 23.43
C LYS A 403 1.16 12.31 24.08
N ASN A 404 1.88 13.13 23.30
CA ASN A 404 2.91 14.02 23.81
C ASN A 404 4.00 13.27 24.61
N VAL A 405 4.36 12.07 24.15
CA VAL A 405 5.52 11.36 24.68
C VAL A 405 6.78 11.91 24.01
N TYR A 406 7.80 12.22 24.81
CA TYR A 406 9.09 12.65 24.33
C TYR A 406 10.11 11.52 24.49
N VAL A 407 10.70 11.08 23.38
CA VAL A 407 11.80 10.12 23.32
C VAL A 407 13.02 10.81 22.73
N ASP A 408 14.05 11.00 23.56
CA ASP A 408 15.26 11.70 23.19
C ASP A 408 16.23 10.82 22.36
N LYS A 409 17.33 11.42 21.90
CA LYS A 409 18.33 10.78 21.06
C LYS A 409 18.94 9.55 21.74
N ASN A 410 19.22 8.51 20.97
CA ASN A 410 19.87 7.26 21.42
C ASN A 410 19.12 6.47 22.51
N VAL A 411 17.87 6.82 22.85
CA VAL A 411 17.06 6.03 23.79
C VAL A 411 16.75 4.66 23.20
N ILE A 412 16.81 3.62 24.04
CA ILE A 412 16.50 2.25 23.64
C ILE A 412 15.21 1.82 24.35
N ILE A 413 14.19 1.43 23.59
CA ILE A 413 12.92 0.89 24.08
C ILE A 413 12.77 -0.52 23.50
N GLY A 414 12.68 -1.52 24.38
CA GLY A 414 12.47 -2.92 24.02
C GLY A 414 11.08 -3.18 23.43
N LYS A 415 10.76 -4.45 23.18
CA LYS A 415 9.47 -4.86 22.61
C LYS A 415 8.34 -4.75 23.64
N ASN A 416 7.10 -4.71 23.17
CA ASN A 416 5.90 -4.82 24.01
C ASN A 416 5.79 -3.74 25.11
N CYS A 417 6.43 -2.58 24.92
CA CYS A 417 6.42 -1.48 25.88
C CYS A 417 5.22 -0.57 25.70
N LYS A 418 4.74 0.00 26.81
CA LYS A 418 3.65 0.99 26.79
C LYS A 418 4.04 2.24 27.55
N ILE A 419 4.15 3.35 26.83
CA ILE A 419 4.50 4.65 27.39
C ILE A 419 3.28 5.55 27.32
N GLN A 420 2.77 5.94 28.48
CA GLN A 420 1.55 6.72 28.59
C GLN A 420 1.82 8.22 28.42
N ASN A 421 0.73 8.95 28.19
CA ASN A 421 0.71 10.34 27.79
C ASN A 421 1.62 11.26 28.63
N ASN A 422 2.23 12.23 27.97
CA ASN A 422 3.04 13.31 28.58
C ASN A 422 4.27 12.81 29.35
N SER A 423 4.82 11.66 28.98
CA SER A 423 6.03 11.13 29.62
C SER A 423 7.27 11.52 28.83
N SER A 424 8.35 11.84 29.53
CA SER A 424 9.63 12.25 28.94
C SER A 424 10.72 11.23 29.28
N ILE A 425 11.34 10.68 28.24
CA ILE A 425 12.40 9.70 28.31
C ILE A 425 13.65 10.33 27.68
N TYR A 426 14.58 10.77 28.53
CA TYR A 426 15.80 11.44 28.08
C TYR A 426 16.89 10.46 27.68
N HIS A 427 17.91 10.94 26.96
CA HIS A 427 19.03 10.13 26.52
C HIS A 427 19.74 9.46 27.72
N GLY A 428 20.33 8.28 27.49
CA GLY A 428 20.92 7.45 28.56
C GLY A 428 19.92 6.48 29.22
N VAL A 429 18.64 6.53 28.82
CA VAL A 429 17.61 5.58 29.26
C VAL A 429 17.55 4.35 28.35
N THR A 430 17.52 3.18 28.97
CA THR A 430 17.17 1.90 28.33
C THR A 430 15.96 1.28 29.04
N LEU A 431 14.90 0.99 28.28
CA LEU A 431 13.76 0.20 28.71
C LEU A 431 13.85 -1.17 28.05
N GLU A 432 13.90 -2.25 28.82
CA GLU A 432 13.81 -3.62 28.31
C GLU A 432 12.37 -3.98 27.91
N GLU A 433 12.15 -5.24 27.50
CA GLU A 433 10.85 -5.71 27.04
C GLU A 433 9.75 -5.62 28.10
N GLY A 434 8.54 -5.26 27.68
CA GLY A 434 7.34 -5.29 28.53
C GLY A 434 7.28 -4.19 29.59
N VAL A 435 8.14 -3.17 29.52
CA VAL A 435 8.14 -2.06 30.47
C VAL A 435 6.88 -1.19 30.29
N PHE A 436 6.26 -0.85 31.41
CA PHE A 436 5.15 0.09 31.48
C PHE A 436 5.58 1.42 32.10
N ILE A 437 5.37 2.52 31.38
CA ILE A 437 5.59 3.88 31.86
C ILE A 437 4.23 4.57 32.00
N GLY A 438 3.82 4.86 33.23
CA GLY A 438 2.59 5.58 33.55
C GLY A 438 2.60 7.02 33.04
N PRO A 439 1.45 7.69 32.99
CA PRO A 439 1.37 9.03 32.40
C PRO A 439 2.14 10.04 33.23
N HIS A 440 2.71 11.05 32.57
CA HIS A 440 3.51 12.11 33.19
C HIS A 440 4.77 11.63 33.93
N CYS A 441 5.36 10.50 33.52
CA CYS A 441 6.66 10.10 34.07
C CYS A 441 7.82 10.89 33.47
N VAL A 442 8.88 11.09 34.25
CA VAL A 442 10.10 11.74 33.79
C VAL A 442 11.30 10.87 34.18
N LEU A 443 12.02 10.36 33.18
CA LEU A 443 13.27 9.61 33.38
C LEU A 443 14.41 10.53 32.97
N THR A 444 15.13 11.07 33.97
CA THR A 444 16.13 12.14 33.79
C THR A 444 17.51 11.62 33.42
N ASN A 445 18.31 12.46 32.80
CA ASN A 445 19.66 12.16 32.31
C ASN A 445 20.79 12.88 33.08
N ASP A 446 20.51 14.02 33.71
CA ASP A 446 21.52 14.78 34.46
C ASP A 446 21.30 14.76 35.97
N LYS A 447 22.39 14.52 36.68
CA LYS A 447 22.49 14.48 38.14
C LYS A 447 22.59 15.87 38.75
N HIS A 448 23.18 16.83 38.03
CA HIS A 448 23.50 18.15 38.55
C HIS A 448 23.13 19.29 37.57
N PRO A 449 21.83 19.45 37.24
CA PRO A 449 21.40 20.37 36.19
C PRO A 449 21.69 21.83 36.54
N ARG A 450 22.40 22.50 35.63
CA ARG A 450 22.75 23.92 35.68
C ARG A 450 22.74 24.50 34.27
N ALA A 451 22.13 25.69 34.12
CA ALA A 451 22.18 26.42 32.85
C ALA A 451 23.59 26.97 32.54
N ILE A 452 24.36 27.31 33.56
CA ILE A 452 25.69 27.93 33.42
C ILE A 452 26.76 27.17 34.20
N GLY A 453 27.99 27.22 33.69
CA GLY A 453 29.19 26.80 34.42
C GLY A 453 29.57 27.77 35.55
N CYS A 454 30.58 27.41 36.33
CA CYS A 454 31.12 28.29 37.37
C CYS A 454 31.73 29.59 36.80
N ASP A 455 32.04 29.62 35.52
CA ASP A 455 32.53 30.78 34.77
C ASP A 455 31.41 31.69 34.22
N GLY A 456 30.14 31.34 34.48
CA GLY A 456 28.98 32.10 34.02
C GLY A 456 28.59 31.85 32.56
N LYS A 457 29.29 30.98 31.84
CA LYS A 457 28.97 30.66 30.44
C LYS A 457 27.87 29.60 30.36
N LEU A 458 27.05 29.70 29.32
CA LEU A 458 26.01 28.71 29.01
C LEU A 458 26.65 27.34 28.78
N LYS A 459 26.17 26.32 29.49
CA LYS A 459 26.59 24.94 29.26
C LYS A 459 26.04 24.44 27.92
N THR A 460 26.87 23.66 27.24
CA THR A 460 26.58 22.93 26.01
C THR A 460 26.47 21.44 26.30
N ASP A 461 25.98 20.63 25.35
CA ASP A 461 25.87 19.17 25.49
C ASP A 461 27.17 18.49 25.96
N SER A 462 28.35 19.02 25.65
CA SER A 462 29.63 18.46 26.10
C SER A 462 29.93 18.66 27.60
N ASP A 463 29.19 19.54 28.28
CA ASP A 463 29.40 19.88 29.70
C ASP A 463 28.58 19.01 30.66
N TRP A 464 27.77 18.07 30.13
CA TRP A 464 26.86 17.23 30.91
C TRP A 464 27.45 15.83 31.09
N THR A 465 27.42 15.33 32.32
CA THR A 465 27.75 13.93 32.60
C THR A 465 26.47 13.11 32.47
N GLU A 466 26.38 12.31 31.42
CA GLU A 466 25.23 11.45 31.16
C GLU A 466 25.12 10.36 32.24
N GLY A 467 24.04 10.41 33.03
CA GLY A 467 23.68 9.32 33.92
C GLY A 467 22.79 8.30 33.20
N LYS A 468 22.90 7.04 33.61
CA LYS A 468 22.21 5.93 32.93
C LYS A 468 21.00 5.45 33.73
N ILE A 469 19.89 5.20 33.06
CA ILE A 469 18.71 4.56 33.67
C ILE A 469 18.42 3.27 32.92
N LEU A 470 18.25 2.18 33.66
CA LEU A 470 17.84 0.89 33.12
C LEU A 470 16.53 0.46 33.78
N ALA A 471 15.46 0.32 33.02
CA ALA A 471 14.25 -0.38 33.46
C ALA A 471 14.24 -1.77 32.86
N LYS A 472 14.35 -2.80 33.70
CA LYS A 472 14.43 -4.19 33.26
C LYS A 472 13.07 -4.76 32.86
N GLU A 473 13.10 -5.95 32.26
CA GLU A 473 11.94 -6.68 31.75
C GLU A 473 10.72 -6.59 32.69
N GLY A 474 9.59 -6.14 32.16
CA GLY A 474 8.31 -6.09 32.87
C GLY A 474 8.20 -5.05 34.00
N ALA A 475 9.21 -4.19 34.19
CA ALA A 475 9.14 -3.13 35.20
C ALA A 475 7.96 -2.16 34.92
N SER A 476 7.30 -1.70 35.97
CA SER A 476 6.12 -0.84 35.86
C SER A 476 6.25 0.40 36.73
N LEU A 477 6.15 1.58 36.10
CA LEU A 477 6.20 2.88 36.76
C LEU A 477 4.80 3.49 36.77
N GLY A 478 4.29 3.81 37.96
CA GLY A 478 3.01 4.50 38.13
C GLY A 478 3.02 5.92 37.58
N ALA A 479 1.84 6.55 37.50
CA ALA A 479 1.72 7.93 37.02
C ALA A 479 2.61 8.90 37.82
N ARG A 480 3.18 9.91 37.15
CA ARG A 480 4.01 10.98 37.77
C ARG A 480 5.25 10.46 38.53
N VAL A 481 5.81 9.34 38.12
CA VAL A 481 7.10 8.86 38.66
C VAL A 481 8.24 9.68 38.05
N VAL A 482 9.20 10.07 38.90
CA VAL A 482 10.47 10.66 38.49
C VAL A 482 11.58 9.67 38.81
N VAL A 483 12.41 9.33 37.83
CA VAL A 483 13.59 8.47 38.02
C VAL A 483 14.84 9.31 37.84
N LEU A 484 15.66 9.38 38.88
CA LEU A 484 16.95 10.06 38.83
C LEU A 484 18.00 9.23 38.06
N PRO A 485 19.07 9.85 37.55
CA PRO A 485 20.09 9.14 36.81
C PRO A 485 20.85 8.14 37.69
N ASP A 486 21.51 7.18 37.05
CA ASP A 486 22.27 6.08 37.68
C ASP A 486 21.39 5.13 38.51
N VAL A 487 20.18 4.84 38.02
CA VAL A 487 19.21 3.96 38.69
C VAL A 487 18.83 2.80 37.79
N THR A 488 18.88 1.60 38.36
CA THR A 488 18.32 0.37 37.78
C THR A 488 17.01 0.00 38.46
N ILE A 489 15.94 -0.14 37.68
CA ILE A 489 14.65 -0.67 38.12
C ILE A 489 14.59 -2.15 37.74
N GLY A 490 14.53 -3.01 38.74
CA GLY A 490 14.57 -4.45 38.60
C GLY A 490 13.42 -5.05 37.79
N ARG A 491 13.60 -6.31 37.37
CA ARG A 491 12.61 -7.08 36.60
C ARG A 491 11.28 -7.13 37.33
N PHE A 492 10.18 -6.85 36.64
CA PHE A 492 8.82 -6.85 37.21
C PHE A 492 8.64 -6.01 38.49
N ALA A 493 9.55 -5.07 38.76
CA ALA A 493 9.41 -4.15 39.88
C ALA A 493 8.25 -3.18 39.65
N LEU A 494 7.60 -2.75 40.73
CA LEU A 494 6.50 -1.80 40.70
C LEU A 494 6.86 -0.53 41.48
N VAL A 495 6.92 0.59 40.77
CA VAL A 495 7.07 1.92 41.35
C VAL A 495 5.69 2.56 41.47
N GLY A 496 5.25 2.87 42.69
CA GLY A 496 3.97 3.53 42.94
C GLY A 496 3.92 4.95 42.35
N ALA A 497 2.72 5.41 42.02
CA ALA A 497 2.50 6.74 41.46
C ALA A 497 3.05 7.86 42.35
N GLY A 498 3.54 8.94 41.72
CA GLY A 498 4.06 10.13 42.39
C GLY A 498 5.41 9.96 43.09
N SER A 499 6.11 8.84 42.83
CA SER A 499 7.36 8.53 43.52
C SER A 499 8.59 9.14 42.86
N VAL A 500 9.61 9.46 43.65
CA VAL A 500 10.94 9.89 43.17
C VAL A 500 11.95 8.79 43.46
N VAL A 501 12.36 8.06 42.41
CA VAL A 501 13.30 6.95 42.51
C VAL A 501 14.72 7.50 42.49
N THR A 502 15.44 7.29 43.58
CA THR A 502 16.79 7.83 43.81
C THR A 502 17.87 6.75 43.99
N LYS A 503 17.46 5.48 43.98
CA LYS A 503 18.28 4.29 44.21
C LYS A 503 17.70 3.13 43.43
N ASP A 504 18.52 2.12 43.17
CA ASP A 504 18.10 0.89 42.52
C ASP A 504 16.90 0.23 43.21
N VAL A 505 16.00 -0.31 42.39
CA VAL A 505 14.85 -1.08 42.82
C VAL A 505 15.16 -2.54 42.57
N PRO A 506 15.10 -3.43 43.57
CA PRO A 506 15.33 -4.85 43.36
C PRO A 506 14.26 -5.45 42.44
N ASP A 507 14.59 -6.58 41.81
CA ASP A 507 13.61 -7.35 41.03
C ASP A 507 12.37 -7.65 41.89
N PHE A 508 11.19 -7.51 41.29
CA PHE A 508 9.87 -7.59 41.91
C PHE A 508 9.65 -6.62 43.07
N GLY A 509 10.54 -5.65 43.28
CA GLY A 509 10.45 -4.70 44.37
C GLY A 509 9.22 -3.79 44.25
N LEU A 510 8.46 -3.65 45.33
CA LEU A 510 7.46 -2.60 45.46
C LEU A 510 8.11 -1.39 46.13
N VAL A 511 8.22 -0.27 45.41
CA VAL A 511 8.70 0.99 45.98
C VAL A 511 7.70 2.11 45.78
N TYR A 512 7.61 3.03 46.74
CA TYR A 512 6.89 4.28 46.57
C TYR A 512 7.35 5.35 47.55
N GLY A 513 7.01 6.61 47.25
CA GLY A 513 7.32 7.79 48.07
C GLY A 513 8.29 8.77 47.41
N ASN A 514 8.51 9.91 48.07
CA ASN A 514 9.47 10.92 47.64
C ASN A 514 10.41 11.25 48.83
N PRO A 515 11.63 10.69 48.87
CA PRO A 515 12.19 9.73 47.92
C PRO A 515 11.63 8.31 48.13
N ALA A 516 11.58 7.52 47.06
CA ALA A 516 10.97 6.19 47.05
C ALA A 516 11.68 5.25 48.04
N ARG A 517 10.92 4.40 48.72
CA ARG A 517 11.41 3.38 49.66
C ARG A 517 10.77 2.04 49.37
N LYS A 518 11.49 0.95 49.67
CA LYS A 518 10.97 -0.42 49.55
C LYS A 518 9.84 -0.63 50.55
N ASN A 519 8.71 -1.12 50.06
CA ASN A 519 7.48 -1.39 50.81
C ASN A 519 6.98 -2.83 50.63
N GLY A 520 7.82 -3.71 50.07
CA GLY A 520 7.56 -5.13 49.88
C GLY A 520 8.00 -5.62 48.50
N TYR A 521 7.40 -6.72 48.07
CA TYR A 521 7.56 -7.29 46.74
C TYR A 521 6.18 -7.42 46.07
N VAL A 522 6.16 -7.47 44.75
CA VAL A 522 4.99 -7.76 43.93
C VAL A 522 5.15 -9.07 43.18
N CYS A 523 4.03 -9.67 42.79
CA CYS A 523 4.01 -10.77 41.82
C CYS A 523 4.13 -10.24 40.38
N TYR A 524 4.38 -11.13 39.42
CA TYR A 524 4.24 -10.90 37.97
C TYR A 524 2.95 -10.16 37.58
N CYS A 525 1.82 -10.42 38.27
CA CYS A 525 0.57 -9.71 38.01
C CYS A 525 0.47 -8.31 38.65
N GLY A 526 1.54 -7.82 39.27
CA GLY A 526 1.63 -6.51 39.94
C GLY A 526 0.99 -6.44 41.32
N LYS A 527 0.40 -7.54 41.83
CA LYS A 527 -0.20 -7.57 43.18
C LYS A 527 0.89 -7.66 44.25
N LYS A 528 0.78 -6.85 45.30
CA LYS A 528 1.64 -6.91 46.49
C LYS A 528 1.56 -8.31 47.12
N LEU A 529 2.72 -8.88 47.42
CA LEU A 529 2.84 -10.15 48.13
C LEU A 529 2.65 -9.93 49.64
N GLU A 530 2.22 -10.99 50.32
CA GLU A 530 2.04 -11.02 51.78
C GLU A 530 3.39 -10.86 52.50
N GLU A 531 3.32 -10.41 53.75
CA GLU A 531 4.51 -10.18 54.57
C GLU A 531 5.29 -11.50 54.78
N GLY A 532 6.61 -11.45 54.60
CA GLY A 532 7.48 -12.64 54.63
C GLY A 532 7.74 -13.31 53.28
N LYS A 533 6.92 -13.03 52.25
CA LYS A 533 7.14 -13.53 50.88
C LYS A 533 8.22 -12.73 50.13
N ARG A 534 8.97 -13.41 49.26
CA ARG A 534 10.08 -12.88 48.45
C ARG A 534 9.67 -12.72 46.98
N ALA A 535 10.54 -12.07 46.21
CA ALA A 535 10.46 -12.06 44.75
C ALA A 535 10.30 -13.49 44.21
N GLY A 536 9.37 -13.72 43.28
CA GLY A 536 9.11 -15.05 42.69
C GLY A 536 8.07 -15.92 43.43
N ASP A 537 7.67 -15.57 44.66
CA ASP A 537 6.71 -16.37 45.43
C ASP A 537 5.28 -16.36 44.83
N ASN A 538 4.56 -17.46 45.03
CA ASN A 538 3.21 -17.66 44.53
C ASN A 538 2.21 -16.59 45.03
N CYS A 539 1.54 -15.97 44.05
CA CYS A 539 0.44 -15.04 44.29
C CYS A 539 -0.90 -15.78 44.34
N PRO A 540 -1.77 -15.50 45.32
CA PRO A 540 -3.11 -16.10 45.43
C PRO A 540 -4.04 -15.84 44.24
N ARG A 541 -3.67 -14.92 43.33
CA ARG A 541 -4.53 -14.47 42.22
C ARG A 541 -4.20 -15.13 40.88
N CYS A 542 -2.92 -15.29 40.55
CA CYS A 542 -2.51 -15.78 39.24
C CYS A 542 -1.81 -17.14 39.29
N SER A 543 -1.54 -17.69 40.48
CA SER A 543 -0.94 -19.03 40.71
C SER A 543 0.36 -19.30 39.96
N PHE A 544 0.98 -18.27 39.39
CA PHE A 544 2.19 -18.35 38.59
C PHE A 544 3.40 -18.29 39.53
N SER A 545 4.20 -19.35 39.55
CA SER A 545 5.56 -19.41 40.11
C SER A 545 6.53 -19.69 38.98
N ASP A 546 7.69 -19.05 39.02
CA ASP A 546 8.79 -19.34 38.11
C ASP A 546 9.99 -19.74 38.96
N ASP A 547 10.11 -21.05 39.24
CA ASP A 547 11.23 -21.63 40.01
C ASP A 547 12.57 -21.57 39.26
N THR A 548 12.59 -21.08 38.00
CA THR A 548 13.75 -21.18 37.11
C THR A 548 14.57 -19.90 36.92
N LYS A 549 14.20 -18.77 37.55
CA LYS A 549 14.83 -17.45 37.28
C LYS A 549 15.04 -16.54 38.50
N LEU A 550 15.30 -17.09 39.69
CA LEU A 550 15.81 -16.35 40.85
C LEU A 550 17.35 -16.30 40.87
#